data_AF-A0A7J7JCP4-F1
#
_entry.id   AF-A0A7J7JCP4-F1
#
_cell.length_a   1.000
_cell.length_b   1.000
_cell.length_c   1.000
_cell.angle_alpha   90.00
_cell.angle_beta   90.00
_cell.angle_gamma   90.00
#
_symmetry.space_group_name_H-M   'P 1'
#
loop_
_entity.id
_entity.type
_entity.pdbx_description
1 polymer ?
#
loop_
_entity_poly.entity_id
_entity_poly.type
_entity_poly.pdbx_seq_one_letter_code
_entity_poly.pdbx_strand_id
1 'polypeptide(L)' 'MDSGSRSLMTVAAATLLFIPVMFYMLQRKKKSAMKTVAKVEKILVYPIKSCPPLVVDQAECTPVGMKYRKARDR' A
#
# COMPACT_ATOMS: atom_id res chain seq x y z
N MET A 1 1.50 -17.88 50.85
CA MET A 1 1.41 -17.32 49.48
C MET A 1 0.10 -16.58 49.40
N ASP A 2 0.17 -15.28 49.66
CA ASP A 2 -1.00 -14.46 49.91
C ASP A 2 -1.80 -14.22 48.63
N SER A 3 -3.13 -14.23 48.75
CA SER A 3 -4.08 -14.02 47.65
C SER A 3 -3.80 -12.71 46.87
N GLY A 4 -3.19 -11.73 47.53
CA GLY A 4 -2.75 -10.47 46.91
C GLY A 4 -1.62 -10.62 45.90
N SER A 5 -0.64 -11.50 46.13
CA SER A 5 0.52 -11.67 45.24
C SER A 5 0.13 -12.34 43.92
N ARG A 6 -0.83 -13.27 43.95
CA ARG A 6 -1.37 -13.93 42.74
C ARG A 6 -2.12 -12.95 41.85
N SER A 7 -2.94 -12.09 42.47
CA SER A 7 -3.70 -11.05 41.76
C SER A 7 -2.79 -10.03 41.07
N LEU A 8 -1.70 -9.62 41.74
CA LEU A 8 -0.68 -8.74 41.18
C LEU A 8 0.01 -9.35 39.95
N MET A 9 0.37 -10.63 40.01
CA MET A 9 1.00 -11.32 38.88
C MET A 9 0.07 -11.49 37.68
N THR A 10 -1.21 -11.77 37.91
CA THR A 10 -2.19 -11.87 36.81
C THR A 10 -2.44 -10.54 36.11
N VAL A 11 -2.48 -9.43 36.86
CA VAL A 11 -2.65 -8.10 36.29
C VAL A 11 -1.41 -7.69 35.49
N ALA A 12 -0.22 -7.99 36.00
CA ALA A 12 1.04 -7.72 35.30
C ALA A 12 1.17 -8.51 33.99
N ALA A 13 0.79 -9.79 33.99
CA ALA A 13 0.80 -10.61 32.77
C ALA A 13 -0.22 -10.12 31.73
N ALA A 14 -1.42 -9.71 32.19
CA ALA A 14 -2.47 -9.22 31.31
C ALA A 14 -2.07 -7.89 30.62
N THR A 15 -1.46 -6.95 31.36
CA THR A 15 -1.03 -5.67 30.78
C THR A 15 0.11 -5.83 29.78
N LEU A 16 1.07 -6.73 30.03
CA LEU A 16 2.17 -7.01 29.13
C LEU A 16 1.73 -7.61 27.79
N LEU A 17 0.61 -8.33 27.75
CA LEU A 17 0.04 -8.85 26.49
C LEU A 17 -0.90 -7.84 25.82
N PHE A 18 -1.68 -7.10 26.59
CA PHE A 18 -2.68 -6.19 26.05
C PHE A 18 -2.07 -4.98 25.34
N ILE A 19 -1.02 -4.37 25.91
CA ILE A 19 -0.36 -3.18 25.35
C ILE A 19 0.24 -3.43 23.95
N PRO A 20 1.08 -4.45 23.72
CA PRO A 20 1.67 -4.69 22.40
C PRO A 20 0.62 -5.11 21.36
N VAL A 21 -0.39 -5.90 21.77
CA VAL A 21 -1.51 -6.28 20.88
C VAL A 21 -2.29 -5.04 20.46
N MET A 22 -2.65 -4.19 21.42
CA MET A 22 -3.38 -2.95 21.14
C MET A 22 -2.55 -2.01 20.26
N PHE A 23 -1.25 -1.86 20.52
CA PHE A 23 -0.33 -1.07 19.70
C PHE A 23 -0.20 -1.61 18.26
N TYR A 24 -0.08 -2.93 18.10
CA TYR A 24 -0.05 -3.58 16.78
C TYR A 24 -1.34 -3.34 16.00
N MET A 25 -2.51 -3.45 16.65
CA MET A 25 -3.80 -3.17 16.01
C MET A 25 -3.92 -1.71 15.57
N LEU A 26 -3.45 -0.75 16.39
CA LEU A 26 -3.44 0.66 16.01
C LEU A 26 -2.52 0.95 14.83
N GLN A 27 -1.33 0.32 14.79
CA GLN A 27 -0.42 0.47 13.66
C GLN A 27 -0.99 -0.12 12.37
N ARG A 28 -1.71 -1.24 12.45
CA ARG A 28 -2.37 -1.85 11.30
C ARG A 28 -3.42 -0.92 10.70
N LYS A 29 -4.18 -0.20 11.53
CA LYS A 29 -5.15 0.80 11.06
C LYS A 29 -4.50 1.96 10.31
N LYS A 30 -3.33 2.45 10.76
CA LYS A 30 -2.62 3.54 10.08
C LYS A 30 -2.09 3.15 8.69
N LYS A 31 -1.58 1.92 8.53
CA LYS A 31 -1.10 1.43 7.22
C LYS A 31 -2.21 1.23 6.20
N SER A 32 -3.46 1.09 6.65
CA SER A 32 -4.63 0.91 5.77
C SER A 32 -5.18 2.21 5.20
N ALA A 33 -4.62 3.37 5.55
CA ALA A 33 -5.12 4.68 5.09
C ALA A 33 -4.68 5.05 3.66
N MET A 34 -4.42 4.06 2.79
CA MET A 34 -4.21 4.32 1.37
C MET A 34 -5.55 4.72 0.76
N LYS A 35 -5.68 5.98 0.35
CA LYS A 35 -6.87 6.49 -0.31
C LYS A 35 -6.63 6.55 -1.80
N THR A 36 -7.59 6.06 -2.58
CA THR A 36 -7.63 6.27 -4.03
C THR A 36 -7.80 7.76 -4.30
N VAL A 37 -6.82 8.37 -4.99
CA VAL A 37 -6.83 9.81 -5.28
C VAL A 37 -7.34 10.13 -6.68
N ALA A 38 -7.27 9.18 -7.62
CA ALA A 38 -7.62 9.39 -9.01
C ALA A 38 -7.92 8.06 -9.74
N LYS A 39 -8.49 8.19 -10.93
CA LYS A 39 -8.63 7.11 -11.93
C LYS A 39 -7.94 7.56 -13.22
N VAL A 40 -7.27 6.63 -13.89
CA VAL A 40 -6.69 6.86 -15.21
C VAL A 40 -7.82 6.86 -16.23
N GLU A 41 -7.99 7.96 -16.97
CA GLU A 41 -9.02 8.06 -18.01
C GLU A 41 -8.57 7.41 -19.33
N LYS A 42 -7.32 7.69 -19.76
CA LYS A 42 -6.75 7.21 -21.03
C LYS A 42 -5.26 6.98 -20.90
N ILE A 43 -4.75 6.01 -21.64
CA ILE A 43 -3.30 5.79 -21.80
C ILE A 43 -2.93 6.13 -23.24
N LEU A 44 -1.94 7.01 -23.40
CA LEU A 44 -1.48 7.53 -24.69
C LEU A 44 -0.01 7.17 -24.86
N VAL A 45 0.32 6.46 -25.94
CA VAL A 45 1.71 6.11 -26.31
C VAL A 45 2.09 6.85 -27.57
N TYR A 46 3.20 7.57 -27.55
CA TYR A 46 3.69 8.36 -28.68
C TYR A 46 4.91 7.69 -29.32
N PRO A 47 4.75 6.72 -30.22
CA PRO A 47 5.91 6.02 -30.82
C PRO A 47 6.78 6.89 -31.74
N ILE A 48 6.27 8.05 -32.13
CA ILE A 48 7.03 9.06 -32.86
C ILE A 48 6.74 10.39 -32.18
N LYS A 49 7.81 11.09 -31.78
CA LYS A 49 7.71 12.40 -31.11
C LYS A 49 6.89 13.39 -31.94
N SER A 50 6.00 14.12 -31.26
CA SER A 50 5.12 15.16 -31.83
C SER A 50 4.07 14.67 -32.84
N CYS A 51 3.95 13.36 -33.07
CA CYS A 51 2.87 12.79 -33.87
C CYS A 51 1.66 12.41 -32.99
N PRO A 52 0.48 12.13 -33.59
CA PRO A 52 -0.67 11.65 -32.84
C PRO A 52 -0.37 10.38 -32.02
N PRO A 53 -0.94 10.23 -30.81
CA PRO A 53 -0.71 9.07 -29.98
C PRO A 53 -1.51 7.86 -30.43
N LEU A 54 -1.03 6.69 -30.01
CA LEU A 54 -1.83 5.49 -29.92
C LEU A 54 -2.59 5.52 -28.59
N VAL A 55 -3.92 5.53 -28.65
CA VAL A 55 -4.78 5.37 -27.48
C VAL A 55 -4.92 3.88 -27.19
N VAL A 56 -4.57 3.46 -25.98
CA VAL A 56 -4.54 2.04 -25.60
C VAL A 56 -5.21 1.83 -24.25
N ASP A 57 -5.73 0.62 -24.02
CA ASP A 57 -6.36 0.26 -22.73
C ASP A 57 -5.32 -0.15 -21.68
N GLN A 58 -4.15 -0.57 -22.11
CA GLN A 58 -3.06 -1.03 -21.25
C GLN A 58 -1.70 -0.79 -21.89
N ALA A 59 -0.69 -0.52 -21.06
CA ALA A 59 0.70 -0.41 -21.46
C ALA A 59 1.62 -0.94 -20.35
N GLU A 60 2.79 -1.44 -20.73
CA GLU A 60 3.83 -1.85 -19.80
C GLU A 60 4.63 -0.62 -19.35
N CYS A 61 4.76 -0.42 -18.04
CA CYS A 61 5.68 0.56 -17.47
C CYS A 61 7.09 -0.02 -17.43
N THR A 62 8.00 0.55 -18.21
CA THR A 62 9.42 0.17 -18.23
C THR A 62 10.29 1.33 -17.70
N PRO A 63 11.56 1.09 -17.31
CA PRO A 63 12.45 2.15 -16.82
C PRO A 63 12.67 3.30 -17.82
N VAL A 64 12.45 3.05 -19.11
CA VAL A 64 12.64 4.01 -20.19
C VAL A 64 11.33 4.61 -20.72
N GLY A 65 10.20 4.31 -20.07
CA GLY A 65 8.88 4.83 -20.45
C GLY A 65 7.84 3.73 -20.69
N MET A 66 6.74 4.10 -21.34
CA MET A 66 5.65 3.17 -21.65
C MET A 66 5.96 2.35 -22.90
N LYS A 67 5.56 1.08 -22.86
CA LYS A 67 5.66 0.16 -24.01
C LYS A 67 4.31 -0.46 -24.28
N TYR A 68 3.92 -0.48 -25.56
CA TYR A 68 2.74 -1.18 -26.03
C TYR A 68 3.12 -2.08 -27.20
N ARG A 69 3.10 -3.40 -26.97
CA ARG A 69 3.52 -4.41 -27.96
C ARG A 69 4.93 -4.13 -28.50
N LYS A 70 5.05 -3.72 -29.76
CA LYS A 70 6.31 -3.37 -30.44
C LYS A 70 6.59 -1.86 -30.43
N ALA A 71 5.63 -1.03 -30.06
CA ALA A 71 5.78 0.42 -29.95
C ALA A 71 6.28 0.80 -28.56
N ARG A 72 7.22 1.74 -28.49
CA ARG A 72 7.72 2.36 -27.26
C ARG A 72 7.39 3.84 -27.30
N ASP A 73 7.17 4.45 -26.15
CA ASP A 73 7.02 5.90 -26.07
C ASP A 73 8.32 6.61 -26.48
N ARG A 74 8.18 7.56 -27.41
CA ARG A 74 9.18 8.39 -28.10
C ARG A 74 10.05 7.71 -29.15
#